data_AF-A0A4U1IDM2-F1
#
_entry.id   AF-A0A4U1IDM2-F1
#
_cell.length_a   1.000
_cell.length_b   1.000
_cell.length_c   1.000
_cell.angle_alpha   90.00
_cell.angle_beta   90.00
_cell.angle_gamma   90.00
#
_symmetry.space_group_name_H-M   'P 1'
#
loop_
_entity.id
_entity.type
_entity.pdbx_description
1 polymer ?
#
loop_
_entity_poly.entity_id
_entity_poly.type
_entity_poly.pdbx_seq_one_letter_code
_entity_poly.pdbx_strand_id
1 'polypeptide(L)'
;MKKINVVYAGWGERFTLGQLADDGQDLLFEYSAEALQRGLELSPLKLPLAARTHGEFPAHQLRLPGLVSDALPDGWGMLLMDRLFRKQGRAPQQMSALDRLAFIGDKAMGAFVFEPADDRFDCGQGGGEPGACFNAELSASY
;
A
#
# COMPACT_ATOMS: atom_id res chain seq x y z
N MET A 1 13.91 -0.48 -10.02
CA MET A 1 12.51 -0.15 -10.29
C MET A 1 11.63 -1.13 -9.52
N LYS A 2 10.85 -0.62 -8.54
CA LYS A 2 9.87 -1.40 -7.77
C LYS A 2 8.50 -1.25 -8.41
N LYS A 3 7.64 -2.26 -8.27
CA LYS A 3 6.28 -2.24 -8.78
C LYS A 3 5.35 -2.90 -7.77
N ILE A 4 4.12 -2.39 -7.65
CA ILE A 4 3.04 -3.01 -6.88
C ILE A 4 1.74 -2.86 -7.65
N ASN A 5 0.93 -3.91 -7.64
CA ASN A 5 -0.43 -3.88 -8.15
C ASN A 5 -1.34 -3.27 -7.08
N VAL A 6 -2.23 -2.41 -7.52
CA VAL A 6 -3.34 -1.89 -6.74
C VAL A 6 -4.56 -2.69 -7.15
N VAL A 7 -5.09 -3.50 -6.24
CA VAL A 7 -6.25 -4.36 -6.45
C VAL A 7 -7.43 -3.70 -5.76
N TYR A 8 -8.54 -3.54 -6.48
CA TYR A 8 -9.81 -3.21 -5.87
C TYR A 8 -10.44 -4.49 -5.32
N ALA A 9 -10.84 -4.48 -4.06
CA ALA A 9 -11.45 -5.58 -3.31
C ALA A 9 -12.69 -5.08 -2.52
N GLY A 10 -13.48 -4.19 -3.13
CA GLY A 10 -14.66 -3.59 -2.52
C GLY A 10 -15.96 -4.24 -2.99
N TRP A 11 -16.99 -4.19 -2.13
CA TRP A 11 -18.38 -4.55 -2.49
C TRP A 11 -18.55 -5.95 -3.09
N GLY A 12 -17.74 -6.91 -2.65
CA GLY A 12 -17.78 -8.30 -3.14
C GLY A 12 -17.10 -8.52 -4.49
N GLU A 13 -16.51 -7.47 -5.08
CA GLU A 13 -15.72 -7.57 -6.31
C GLU A 13 -14.23 -7.57 -5.98
N ARG A 14 -13.45 -8.31 -6.76
CA ARG A 14 -11.98 -8.26 -6.72
C ARG A 14 -11.41 -8.20 -8.12
N PHE A 15 -10.67 -7.15 -8.44
CA PHE A 15 -9.98 -7.01 -9.72
C PHE A 15 -8.77 -6.08 -9.63
N THR A 16 -7.81 -6.23 -10.54
CA THR A 16 -6.65 -5.34 -10.60
C THR A 16 -7.09 -3.98 -11.10
N LEU A 17 -6.99 -2.95 -10.25
CA LEU A 17 -7.31 -1.57 -10.64
C LEU A 17 -6.20 -0.98 -11.51
N GLY A 18 -4.95 -1.21 -11.13
CA GLY A 18 -3.80 -0.65 -11.82
C GLY A 18 -2.47 -1.10 -11.21
N GLN A 19 -1.40 -0.51 -11.68
CA GLN A 19 -0.04 -0.77 -11.21
C GLN A 19 0.66 0.55 -10.88
N LEU A 20 1.35 0.57 -9.75
CA LEU A 20 2.31 1.62 -9.41
C LEU A 20 3.72 1.14 -9.73
N ALA A 21 4.54 2.04 -10.25
CA ALA A 21 5.97 1.82 -10.45
C ALA A 21 6.78 2.98 -9.87
N ASP A 22 7.87 2.65 -9.17
CA ASP A 22 8.77 3.63 -8.55
C ASP A 22 10.22 3.30 -8.94
N ASP A 23 10.90 4.25 -9.58
CA ASP A 23 12.31 4.15 -9.94
C ASP A 23 13.25 4.92 -8.99
N GLY A 24 12.68 5.59 -7.99
CA GLY A 24 13.36 6.45 -7.05
C GLY A 24 13.23 7.94 -7.36
N GLN A 25 13.06 8.33 -8.63
CA GLN A 25 12.86 9.71 -9.08
C GLN A 25 11.40 10.01 -9.40
N ASP A 26 10.76 9.09 -10.13
CA ASP A 26 9.38 9.19 -10.56
C ASP A 26 8.57 8.02 -10.02
N LEU A 27 7.34 8.35 -9.61
CA LEU A 27 6.33 7.38 -9.25
C LEU A 27 5.16 7.52 -10.22
N LEU A 28 4.90 6.42 -10.93
CA LEU A 28 3.95 6.35 -12.03
C LEU A 28 2.82 5.40 -11.67
N PHE A 29 1.62 5.71 -12.15
CA PHE A 29 0.43 4.88 -12.04
C PHE A 29 -0.16 4.61 -13.42
N GLU A 30 -0.57 3.37 -13.67
CA GLU A 30 -1.28 3.00 -14.89
C GLU A 30 -2.50 2.14 -14.54
N TYR A 31 -3.64 2.46 -15.15
CA TYR A 31 -4.84 1.65 -15.03
C TYR A 31 -4.69 0.32 -15.77
N SER A 32 -5.25 -0.74 -15.20
CA SER A 32 -5.31 -2.02 -15.89
C SER A 32 -6.34 -1.99 -17.03
N ALA A 33 -6.16 -2.86 -18.02
CA ALA A 33 -7.18 -3.05 -19.06
C ALA A 33 -8.55 -3.45 -18.48
N GLU A 34 -8.56 -4.23 -17.38
CA GLU A 34 -9.79 -4.63 -16.71
C GLU A 34 -10.51 -3.43 -16.06
N ALA A 35 -9.76 -2.52 -15.42
CA ALA A 35 -10.33 -1.31 -14.84
C ALA A 35 -10.94 -0.39 -15.91
N LEU A 36 -10.26 -0.23 -17.04
CA LEU A 36 -10.76 0.55 -18.18
C LEU A 36 -12.05 -0.04 -18.76
N GLN A 37 -12.13 -1.36 -18.88
CA GLN A 37 -13.34 -2.05 -19.37
C GLN A 37 -14.52 -1.93 -18.40
N ARG A 38 -14.25 -1.97 -17.09
CA ARG A 38 -15.26 -1.83 -16.05
C ARG A 38 -15.80 -0.40 -15.92
N GLY A 39 -15.03 0.61 -16.32
CA GLY A 39 -15.47 2.00 -16.31
C GLY A 39 -15.60 2.61 -14.90
N LEU A 40 -15.00 1.99 -13.87
CA LEU A 40 -15.11 2.46 -12.49
C LEU A 40 -14.18 3.66 -12.26
N GLU A 41 -14.76 4.87 -12.25
CA GLU A 41 -14.01 6.10 -11.97
C GLU A 41 -14.00 6.46 -10.48
N LEU A 42 -12.95 6.07 -9.76
CA LEU A 42 -12.83 6.34 -8.32
C LEU A 42 -12.37 7.77 -8.00
N SER A 43 -11.63 8.42 -8.90
CA SER A 43 -11.15 9.79 -8.70
C SER A 43 -11.10 10.59 -10.02
N PRO A 44 -12.25 10.95 -10.61
CA PRO A 44 -12.31 11.58 -11.93
C PRO A 44 -11.48 12.87 -12.07
N LEU A 45 -11.36 13.64 -10.97
CA LEU A 45 -10.68 14.94 -10.98
C LEU A 45 -9.16 14.85 -10.87
N LYS A 46 -8.63 13.84 -10.19
CA LYS A 46 -7.18 13.71 -9.89
C LYS A 46 -6.53 12.54 -10.58
N LEU A 47 -7.30 11.49 -10.89
CA LEU A 47 -6.85 10.27 -11.55
C LEU A 47 -7.94 9.79 -12.53
N PRO A 48 -8.23 10.55 -13.61
CA PRO A 48 -9.27 10.17 -14.56
C PRO A 48 -8.96 8.83 -15.21
N LEU A 49 -10.00 8.02 -15.45
CA LEU A 49 -9.85 6.69 -16.02
C LEU A 49 -9.45 6.76 -17.49
N ALA A 50 -8.18 6.49 -17.79
CA ALA A 50 -7.63 6.60 -19.14
C ALA A 50 -6.51 5.59 -19.38
N ALA A 51 -6.38 5.15 -20.64
CA ALA A 51 -5.27 4.30 -21.11
C ALA A 51 -3.99 5.12 -21.28
N ARG A 52 -3.51 5.73 -20.19
CA ARG A 52 -2.27 6.49 -20.14
C ARG A 52 -1.57 6.30 -18.80
N THR A 53 -0.27 6.57 -18.78
CA THR A 53 0.48 6.64 -17.53
C THR A 53 0.24 7.98 -16.86
N HIS A 54 -0.09 7.94 -15.56
CA HIS A 54 -0.21 9.10 -14.69
C HIS A 54 1.06 9.23 -13.84
N GLY A 55 1.52 10.45 -13.61
CA GLY A 55 2.72 10.74 -12.83
C GLY A 55 2.65 12.12 -12.18
N GLU A 56 3.81 12.66 -11.79
CA GLU A 56 3.96 14.00 -11.21
C GLU A 56 3.08 14.25 -9.96
N PHE A 57 2.89 13.21 -9.16
CA PHE A 57 2.09 13.32 -7.95
C PHE A 57 2.80 14.16 -6.87
N PRO A 58 2.05 14.83 -5.98
CA PRO A 58 2.64 15.71 -4.98
C PRO A 58 3.58 15.00 -4.00
N ALA A 59 4.73 15.63 -3.70
CA ALA A 59 5.71 15.08 -2.76
C ALA A 59 5.14 14.83 -1.34
N HIS A 60 4.19 15.66 -0.89
CA HIS A 60 3.55 15.51 0.42
C HIS A 60 2.66 14.25 0.53
N GLN A 61 2.28 13.64 -0.60
CA GLN A 61 1.56 12.36 -0.67
C GLN A 61 2.52 11.18 -0.92
N LEU A 62 3.82 11.35 -0.63
CA LEU A 62 4.89 10.42 -1.00
C LEU A 62 4.93 10.14 -2.52
N ARG A 63 4.51 11.12 -3.34
CA ARG A 63 4.34 10.99 -4.79
C ARG A 63 3.35 9.87 -5.18
N LEU A 64 2.41 9.50 -4.32
CA LEU A 64 1.33 8.58 -4.68
C LEU A 64 0.13 9.36 -5.26
N PRO A 65 -0.69 8.71 -6.11
CA PRO A 65 -2.02 9.21 -6.39
C PRO A 65 -2.80 9.39 -5.08
N GLY A 66 -3.56 10.47 -4.94
CA GLY A 66 -4.30 10.76 -3.70
C GLY A 66 -5.22 9.61 -3.25
N LEU A 67 -5.84 8.92 -4.21
CA LEU A 67 -6.66 7.73 -3.95
C LEU A 67 -5.90 6.59 -3.25
N VAL A 68 -4.63 6.37 -3.63
CA VAL A 68 -3.79 5.34 -3.01
C VAL A 68 -3.14 5.86 -1.73
N SER A 69 -2.79 7.14 -1.70
CA SER A 69 -2.23 7.81 -0.53
C SER A 69 -3.15 7.69 0.70
N ASP A 70 -4.46 7.71 0.49
CA ASP A 70 -5.48 7.56 1.55
C ASP A 70 -5.45 6.19 2.25
N ALA A 71 -4.86 5.17 1.62
CA ALA A 71 -4.68 3.85 2.24
C ALA A 71 -3.48 3.79 3.19
N LEU A 72 -2.58 4.79 3.16
CA LEU A 72 -1.47 4.85 4.08
C LEU A 72 -1.95 5.18 5.50
N PRO A 73 -1.24 4.71 6.54
CA PRO A 73 -1.55 5.12 7.90
C PRO A 73 -1.41 6.64 8.06
N ASP A 74 -2.14 7.20 9.02
CA ASP A 74 -1.99 8.59 9.42
C ASP A 74 -0.57 8.89 9.97
N GLY A 75 -0.32 10.14 10.35
CA GLY A 75 0.98 10.55 10.88
C GLY A 75 1.47 9.71 12.07
N TRP A 76 0.59 9.30 12.98
CA TRP A 76 0.94 8.42 14.10
C TRP A 76 1.17 6.98 13.64
N GLY A 77 0.31 6.47 12.76
CA GLY A 77 0.47 5.14 12.18
C GLY A 77 1.79 4.99 11.41
N MET A 78 2.21 6.03 10.71
CA MET A 78 3.51 6.09 10.02
C MET A 78 4.68 6.02 10.99
N LEU A 79 4.61 6.69 12.14
CA LEU A 79 5.63 6.60 13.20
C LEU A 79 5.71 5.19 13.79
N LEU A 80 4.57 4.52 14.01
CA LEU A 80 4.53 3.15 14.48
C LEU A 80 5.12 2.18 13.46
N MET A 81 4.75 2.33 12.19
CA MET A 81 5.31 1.54 11.10
C MET A 81 6.82 1.71 10.98
N ASP A 82 7.33 2.95 11.10
CA ASP A 82 8.78 3.21 11.13
C ASP A 82 9.48 2.54 12.31
N ARG A 83 8.85 2.50 13.49
CA ARG A 83 9.37 1.79 14.67
C ARG A 83 9.43 0.29 14.40
N LEU A 84 8.42 -0.29 13.75
CA LEU A 84 8.41 -1.71 13.37
C LEU A 84 9.53 -2.03 12.38
N PHE A 85 9.73 -1.21 11.35
CA PHE A 85 10.84 -1.38 10.41
C PHE A 85 12.20 -1.34 11.11
N ARG A 86 12.42 -0.40 12.03
CA ARG A 86 13.67 -0.33 12.83
C ARG A 86 13.89 -1.56 13.68
N LYS A 87 12.84 -2.07 14.35
CA LYS A 87 12.92 -3.31 15.16
C LYS A 87 13.37 -4.51 14.32
N GLN A 88 13.09 -4.50 13.02
CA GLN A 88 13.50 -5.55 12.09
C GLN A 88 14.81 -5.23 11.34
N GLY A 89 15.56 -4.22 11.77
CA GLY A 89 16.83 -3.84 11.16
C GLY A 89 16.71 -3.15 9.80
N ARG A 90 15.50 -2.71 9.41
CA ARG A 90 15.26 -1.95 8.17
C ARG A 90 15.26 -0.46 8.49
N ALA A 91 16.13 0.31 7.83
CA ALA A 91 16.17 1.76 8.01
C ALA A 91 14.94 2.41 7.36
N PRO A 92 14.08 3.13 8.10
CA PRO A 92 12.87 3.74 7.54
C PRO A 92 13.14 4.73 6.39
N GLN A 93 14.32 5.35 6.40
CA GLN A 93 14.76 6.28 5.36
C GLN A 93 15.01 5.58 4.00
N GLN A 94 15.20 4.26 4.00
CA GLN A 94 15.37 3.46 2.80
C GLN A 94 14.04 2.86 2.31
N MET A 95 12.96 3.00 3.08
CA MET A 95 11.66 2.43 2.71
C MET A 95 10.93 3.40 1.79
N SER A 96 10.62 2.94 0.58
CA SER A 96 9.83 3.72 -0.39
C SER A 96 8.34 3.67 -0.08
N ALA A 97 7.54 4.50 -0.75
CA ALA A 97 6.09 4.46 -0.64
C ALA A 97 5.54 3.05 -0.98
N LEU A 98 6.14 2.39 -1.96
CA LEU A 98 5.78 1.05 -2.41
C LEU A 98 6.06 -0.01 -1.34
N ASP A 99 7.15 0.11 -0.57
CA ASP A 99 7.44 -0.81 0.54
C ASP A 99 6.40 -0.68 1.66
N ARG A 100 5.92 0.55 1.90
CA ARG A 100 4.88 0.83 2.90
C ARG A 100 3.54 0.25 2.47
N LEU A 101 3.17 0.40 1.20
CA LEU A 101 1.97 -0.23 0.64
C LEU A 101 2.07 -1.76 0.68
N ALA A 102 3.23 -2.33 0.34
CA ALA A 102 3.46 -3.78 0.44
C ALA A 102 3.36 -4.28 1.88
N PHE A 103 3.82 -3.51 2.86
CA PHE A 103 3.66 -3.84 4.29
C PHE A 103 2.19 -3.87 4.73
N ILE A 104 1.38 -2.93 4.22
CA ILE A 104 -0.06 -2.90 4.49
C ILE A 104 -0.75 -4.10 3.83
N GLY A 105 -0.41 -4.40 2.57
CA GLY A 105 -0.93 -5.56 1.85
C GLY A 105 -2.46 -5.53 1.74
N ASP A 106 -3.12 -6.52 2.35
CA ASP A 106 -4.57 -6.67 2.42
C ASP A 106 -5.22 -6.07 3.66
N LYS A 107 -4.43 -5.47 4.56
CA LYS A 107 -4.89 -4.87 5.83
C LYS A 107 -5.21 -3.39 5.69
N ALA A 108 -5.20 -2.86 4.47
CA ALA A 108 -5.55 -1.47 4.22
C ALA A 108 -7.01 -1.22 4.61
N MET A 109 -7.28 -0.03 5.16
CA MET A 109 -8.65 0.40 5.32
C MET A 109 -9.29 0.64 3.95
N GLY A 110 -10.56 0.23 3.81
CA GLY A 110 -11.33 0.46 2.59
C GLY A 110 -11.28 -0.71 1.60
N ALA A 111 -11.23 -0.39 0.31
CA ALA A 111 -11.44 -1.34 -0.78
C ALA A 111 -10.17 -1.67 -1.56
N PHE A 112 -8.97 -1.35 -1.04
CA PHE A 112 -7.72 -1.62 -1.75
C PHE A 112 -6.91 -2.72 -1.09
N VAL A 113 -6.28 -3.51 -1.95
CA VAL A 113 -5.27 -4.51 -1.58
C VAL A 113 -4.04 -4.24 -2.43
N PHE A 114 -2.87 -4.35 -1.82
CA PHE A 114 -1.60 -4.10 -2.48
C PHE A 114 -0.81 -5.39 -2.65
N GLU A 115 -0.43 -5.72 -3.89
CA GLU A 115 0.23 -6.98 -4.24
C GLU A 115 1.53 -6.76 -5.04
N PRO A 116 2.64 -7.45 -4.74
CA PRO A 116 2.79 -8.43 -3.68
C PRO A 116 2.79 -7.77 -2.29
N ALA A 117 2.12 -8.42 -1.34
CA ALA A 117 2.30 -8.10 0.06
C ALA A 117 3.72 -8.52 0.49
N ASP A 118 4.32 -7.77 1.42
CA ASP A 118 5.61 -8.16 2.00
C ASP A 118 5.34 -9.27 3.03
N ASP A 119 5.49 -10.51 2.57
CA ASP A 119 5.33 -11.78 3.28
C ASP A 119 6.29 -11.96 4.46
N ARG A 120 7.36 -11.16 4.51
CA ARG A 120 8.28 -11.13 5.66
C ARG A 120 7.68 -10.49 6.91
N PHE A 121 6.48 -9.91 6.79
CA PHE A 121 5.69 -9.37 7.88
C PHE A 121 4.47 -10.23 8.22
N ASP A 122 4.33 -11.39 7.59
CA ASP A 122 3.35 -12.37 8.02
C ASP A 122 3.82 -13.03 9.32
N CYS A 123 3.04 -12.82 10.37
CA CYS A 123 3.21 -13.46 11.66
C CYS A 123 2.59 -14.87 11.53
N GLY A 124 3.14 -15.73 10.65
CA GLY A 124 2.32 -16.82 10.13
C GLY A 124 2.94 -17.89 9.22
N GLN A 125 4.22 -18.24 9.33
CA GLN A 125 4.66 -19.61 8.96
C GLN A 125 5.49 -20.24 10.07
N GLY A 126 4.78 -20.58 11.16
CA GLY A 126 5.33 -21.28 12.30
C GLY A 126 4.25 -21.53 13.36
N GLY A 127 3.24 -22.34 13.05
CA GLY A 127 2.39 -23.06 14.01
C GLY A 127 1.92 -22.34 15.28
N GLY A 128 1.67 -21.03 15.23
CA GLY A 128 1.25 -20.22 16.38
C GLY A 128 0.04 -19.36 16.00
N GLU A 129 -0.91 -19.25 16.91
CA GLU A 129 -2.27 -18.74 16.67
C GLU A 129 -2.35 -17.37 15.97
N PRO A 130 -3.37 -17.16 15.11
CA PRO A 130 -3.59 -15.88 14.44
C PRO A 130 -4.06 -14.82 15.46
N GLY A 131 -3.14 -13.95 15.89
CA GLY A 131 -3.46 -12.85 16.81
C GLY A 131 -2.29 -12.36 17.67
N ALA A 132 -1.12 -13.01 17.64
CA ALA A 132 -0.04 -12.73 18.58
C ALA A 132 0.72 -11.41 18.33
N CYS A 133 0.75 -10.88 17.10
CA CYS A 133 1.63 -9.75 16.77
C CYS A 133 1.16 -8.38 17.34
N PHE A 134 -0.14 -8.17 17.60
CA PHE A 134 -0.63 -6.92 18.22
C PHE A 134 -0.61 -6.99 19.76
N ASN A 135 -0.83 -8.17 20.34
CA ASN A 135 -0.97 -8.33 21.79
C ASN A 135 0.35 -8.55 22.55
N ALA A 136 1.48 -8.74 21.86
CA ALA A 136 2.78 -8.81 22.53
C ALA A 136 3.20 -7.48 23.20
N GLU A 137 2.57 -6.35 22.86
CA GLU A 137 2.95 -5.02 23.35
C GLU A 137 2.13 -4.47 24.53
N LEU A 138 1.13 -5.20 25.07
CA LEU A 138 0.43 -4.78 26.30
C LEU A 138 0.98 -5.39 27.59
N SER A 139 1.87 -6.40 27.52
CA SER A 139 2.47 -7.02 28.71
C SER A 139 3.88 -6.52 29.06
N ALA A 140 4.50 -5.71 28.21
CA ALA A 140 5.87 -5.20 28.42
C ALA A 140 5.90 -3.77 29.03
N SER A 141 4.80 -3.31 29.64
CA SER A 141 4.74 -2.02 30.33
C SER A 141 4.02 -2.08 31.68
N TYR A 142 4.02 -3.25 32.34
CA TYR A 142 3.75 -3.40 33.76
C TYR A 142 4.84 -4.26 34.42
#